data_AF-A0A9P8P624-F1
#
_entry.id   AF-A0A9P8P624-F1
#
_cell.length_a   1.000
_cell.length_b   1.000
_cell.length_c   1.000
_cell.angle_alpha   90.00
_cell.angle_beta   90.00
_cell.angle_gamma   90.00
#
_symmetry.space_group_name_H-M   'P 1'
#
loop_
_entity.id
_entity.type
_entity.pdbx_description
1 polymer ?
#
loop_
_entity_poly.entity_id
_entity_poly.type
_entity_poly.pdbx_seq_one_letter_code
_entity_poly.pdbx_strand_id
1 'polypeptide(L)'
;MDALVEQYSTGLVDGLLALVEASSLDTLFYQDQRLKSAVDNLFVSFDMESLKVDKIVLFNGIFTNCVLQLDTKFSEGEPNIDKRLVLSLLLLDTSIYLAFEKYSGLNPVPMQTLNSLMLLNRLEFVVESFGPVFFSKSSEDRQLKLTLGNSLVGKAKPGSTLLQIGNVLLPRLLGQIESHDVFATNLVVFITNAFDINDKLLLTSDWKINPFDRTYLDFSKSRKWPATANRNPNRRTADAFHEYMVLALYFTTDFNRLVEELNAYRGGRYGKTAIPMVENCKKLVKIIKELDSQSAAPKQGINHRLTAEEETLLVNSFLAKNYECDWLLNADEFAMQLNQSRRRLAIAFQIYVMVSFLYDLTETKWSRLMTEINAKYKKFRKPDFEVMLTNDSVKSSLAEVLTEIERHYAAYYPGFHRVLKHVVDNTEIRWRALKLRQFNHESLADLRALSDDKKRKLDEHLAAEHATRAFYVHKMGTPRLSQIWGAQTGLEEIQSKLADPEEILDNYKDELYFVEGNLASDENNQELKEKQELLTWKKQRLERGLGGWVKL
;
A
#
# COMPACT_ATOMS: atom_id res chain seq x y z
N MET A 1 48.09 -20.02 -2.03
CA MET A 1 46.69 -19.65 -1.77
C MET A 1 45.92 -20.91 -1.39
N ASP A 2 45.90 -21.92 -2.25
CA ASP A 2 45.17 -23.19 -2.03
C ASP A 2 45.56 -23.91 -0.74
N ALA A 3 46.87 -24.03 -0.45
CA ALA A 3 47.32 -24.64 0.82
C ALA A 3 46.84 -23.89 2.07
N LEU A 4 46.70 -22.55 2.00
CA LEU A 4 46.14 -21.76 3.11
C LEU A 4 44.62 -21.96 3.18
N VAL A 5 43.93 -21.98 2.04
CA VAL A 5 42.49 -22.25 1.98
C VAL A 5 42.19 -23.59 2.62
N GLU A 6 42.92 -24.64 2.25
CA GLU A 6 42.73 -26.00 2.78
C GLU A 6 43.07 -26.12 4.26
N GLN A 7 44.18 -25.53 4.71
CA GLN A 7 44.58 -25.52 6.12
C GLN A 7 43.50 -24.86 7.00
N TYR A 8 43.08 -23.65 6.65
CA TYR A 8 42.13 -22.89 7.46
C TYR A 8 40.70 -23.40 7.32
N SER A 9 40.30 -23.93 6.15
CA SER A 9 38.96 -24.50 5.99
C SER A 9 38.79 -25.76 6.82
N THR A 10 39.78 -26.66 6.80
CA THR A 10 39.74 -27.93 7.52
C THR A 10 39.75 -27.70 9.03
N GLY A 11 40.66 -26.84 9.51
CA GLY A 11 40.69 -26.43 10.91
C GLY A 11 39.36 -25.80 11.36
N LEU A 12 38.76 -24.95 10.52
CA LEU A 12 37.49 -24.31 10.85
C LEU A 12 36.34 -25.32 10.92
N VAL A 13 36.23 -26.24 9.95
CA VAL A 13 35.19 -27.28 9.99
C VAL A 13 35.31 -28.15 11.23
N ASP A 14 36.52 -28.59 11.57
CA ASP A 14 36.74 -29.46 12.74
C ASP A 14 36.48 -28.72 14.06
N GLY A 15 36.88 -27.44 14.15
CA GLY A 15 36.57 -26.57 15.29
C GLY A 15 35.07 -26.33 15.46
N LEU A 16 34.34 -26.13 14.36
CA LEU A 16 32.89 -25.96 14.38
C LEU A 16 32.18 -27.27 14.77
N LEU A 17 32.66 -28.43 14.28
CA LEU A 17 32.09 -29.74 14.66
C LEU A 17 32.20 -29.99 16.17
N ALA A 18 33.32 -29.64 16.79
CA ALA A 18 33.51 -29.74 18.23
C ALA A 18 32.56 -28.82 19.03
N LEU A 19 32.26 -27.63 18.50
CA LEU A 19 31.31 -26.69 19.10
C LEU A 19 29.86 -27.20 19.03
N VAL A 20 29.47 -27.84 17.93
CA VAL A 20 28.09 -28.34 17.76
C VAL A 20 27.76 -29.47 18.71
N GLU A 21 28.74 -30.30 19.08
CA GLU A 21 28.53 -31.35 20.08
C GLU A 21 28.30 -30.80 21.51
N ALA A 22 28.58 -29.51 21.73
CA ALA A 22 28.40 -28.82 23.00
C ALA A 22 27.26 -27.77 22.99
N SER A 23 26.55 -27.60 21.87
CA SER A 23 25.63 -26.47 21.65
C SER A 23 24.22 -26.93 21.25
N SER A 24 23.20 -26.19 21.67
CA SER A 24 21.80 -26.41 21.27
C SER A 24 21.34 -25.35 20.26
N LEU A 25 20.34 -25.69 19.42
CA LEU A 25 19.75 -24.79 18.41
C LEU A 25 19.27 -23.45 18.99
N ASP A 26 18.83 -23.45 20.25
CA ASP A 26 18.29 -22.28 20.96
C ASP A 26 19.37 -21.25 21.38
N THR A 27 20.65 -21.61 21.28
CA THR A 27 21.79 -20.79 21.77
C THR A 27 22.64 -20.15 20.66
N LEU A 28 22.26 -20.34 19.39
CA LEU A 28 23.09 -19.93 18.26
C LEU A 28 22.99 -18.43 17.98
N PHE A 29 24.02 -17.70 18.42
CA PHE A 29 24.25 -16.30 18.08
C PHE A 29 25.74 -16.09 17.82
N TYR A 30 26.09 -15.27 16.82
CA TYR A 30 27.45 -14.77 16.58
C TYR A 30 28.04 -13.99 17.78
N GLN A 31 27.21 -13.66 18.78
CA GLN A 31 27.62 -13.06 20.04
C GLN A 31 28.11 -14.10 21.08
N ASP A 32 27.95 -15.39 20.81
CA ASP A 32 28.44 -16.45 21.69
C ASP A 32 29.97 -16.31 21.87
N GLN A 33 30.36 -16.08 23.11
CA GLN A 33 31.75 -15.90 23.49
C GLN A 33 32.57 -17.18 23.28
N ARG A 34 31.94 -18.36 23.28
CA ARG A 34 32.59 -19.63 22.97
C ARG A 34 32.98 -19.70 21.50
N LEU A 35 32.07 -19.32 20.60
CA LEU A 35 32.34 -19.24 19.16
C LEU A 35 33.48 -18.24 18.89
N LYS A 36 33.39 -17.03 19.46
CA LYS A 36 34.43 -16.00 19.28
C LYS A 36 35.80 -16.50 19.71
N SER A 37 35.89 -17.10 20.91
CA SER A 37 37.15 -17.63 21.44
C SER A 37 37.71 -18.76 20.57
N ALA A 38 36.86 -19.67 20.09
CA ALA A 38 37.27 -20.77 19.22
C ALA A 38 37.78 -20.28 17.86
N VAL A 39 37.04 -19.35 17.23
CA VAL A 39 37.46 -18.71 15.97
C VAL A 39 38.73 -17.89 16.19
N ASP A 40 38.86 -17.21 17.32
CA ASP A 40 40.04 -16.43 17.61
C ASP A 40 41.27 -17.29 17.70
N ASN A 41 41.21 -18.38 18.47
CA ASN A 41 42.25 -19.39 18.60
C ASN A 41 42.66 -19.97 17.24
N LEU A 42 41.70 -20.23 16.35
CA LEU A 42 41.96 -20.78 15.02
C LEU A 42 42.76 -19.82 14.12
N PHE A 43 42.54 -18.52 14.29
CA PHE A 43 43.17 -17.46 13.48
C PHE A 43 44.27 -16.69 14.25
N VAL A 44 44.74 -17.16 15.42
CA VAL A 44 45.80 -16.46 16.21
C VAL A 44 47.08 -16.28 15.42
N SER A 45 47.48 -17.28 14.64
CA SER A 45 48.70 -17.26 13.84
C SER A 45 48.52 -16.59 12.47
N PHE A 46 47.31 -16.11 12.16
CA PHE A 46 46.99 -15.53 10.86
C PHE A 46 47.27 -14.03 10.85
N ASP A 47 48.42 -13.65 10.33
CA ASP A 47 48.79 -12.26 10.17
C ASP A 47 48.19 -11.66 8.88
N MET A 48 47.21 -10.77 9.08
CA MET A 48 46.53 -10.07 8.00
C MET A 48 47.37 -9.00 7.30
N GLU A 49 48.43 -8.50 7.93
CA GLU A 49 49.25 -7.42 7.37
C GLU A 49 50.36 -7.94 6.44
N SER A 50 50.88 -9.14 6.70
CA SER A 50 51.91 -9.77 5.85
C SER A 50 51.39 -10.48 4.61
N LEU A 51 50.07 -10.61 4.46
CA LEU A 51 49.44 -11.26 3.30
C LEU A 51 49.55 -10.42 2.02
N LYS A 52 50.30 -10.94 1.03
CA LYS A 52 50.41 -10.38 -0.33
C LYS A 52 49.23 -10.72 -1.26
N VAL A 53 48.22 -11.40 -0.74
CA VAL A 53 47.10 -11.96 -1.50
C VAL A 53 45.83 -11.17 -1.23
N ASP A 54 44.93 -11.08 -2.20
CA ASP A 54 43.60 -10.50 -1.99
C ASP A 54 42.87 -11.24 -0.86
N LYS A 55 42.66 -10.53 0.23
CA LYS A 55 42.06 -11.03 1.48
C LYS A 55 40.63 -11.51 1.24
N ILE A 56 39.85 -10.78 0.44
CA ILE A 56 38.45 -11.15 0.15
C ILE A 56 38.43 -12.46 -0.63
N VAL A 57 39.31 -12.62 -1.63
CA VAL A 57 39.41 -13.87 -2.41
C VAL A 57 39.81 -15.04 -1.52
N LEU A 58 40.79 -14.85 -0.63
CA LEU A 58 41.25 -15.89 0.28
C LEU A 58 40.13 -16.35 1.23
N PHE A 59 39.47 -15.42 1.93
CA PHE A 59 38.39 -15.76 2.85
C PHE A 59 37.18 -16.37 2.13
N ASN A 60 36.82 -15.86 0.95
CA ASN A 60 35.79 -16.49 0.13
C ASN A 60 36.16 -17.94 -0.23
N GLY A 61 37.43 -18.20 -0.54
CA GLY A 61 37.96 -19.54 -0.77
C GLY A 61 37.82 -20.44 0.46
N ILE A 62 38.24 -19.97 1.64
CA ILE A 62 38.11 -20.69 2.91
C ILE A 62 36.66 -21.08 3.17
N PHE A 63 35.73 -20.11 3.18
CA PHE A 63 34.32 -20.36 3.48
C PHE A 63 33.65 -21.25 2.43
N THR A 64 33.96 -21.07 1.15
CA THR A 64 33.42 -21.93 0.09
C THR A 64 33.92 -23.37 0.25
N ASN A 65 35.19 -23.57 0.58
CA ASN A 65 35.73 -24.90 0.83
C ASN A 65 35.12 -25.54 2.08
N CYS A 66 34.87 -24.77 3.15
CA CYS A 66 34.13 -25.27 4.32
C CYS A 66 32.73 -25.79 3.94
N VAL A 67 31.98 -25.06 3.11
CA VAL A 67 30.66 -25.52 2.64
C VAL A 67 30.76 -26.83 1.88
N LEU A 68 31.76 -26.97 0.98
CA LEU A 68 31.98 -28.20 0.23
C LEU A 68 32.37 -29.37 1.13
N GLN A 69 33.27 -29.15 2.10
CA GLN A 69 33.67 -30.17 3.09
C GLN A 69 32.50 -30.61 3.98
N LEU A 70 31.61 -29.69 4.34
CA LEU A 70 30.39 -30.04 5.09
C LEU A 70 29.46 -30.90 4.21
N ASP A 71 29.24 -30.51 2.96
CA ASP A 71 28.37 -31.28 2.06
C ASP A 71 28.89 -32.70 1.80
N THR A 72 30.21 -32.89 1.66
CA THR A 72 30.81 -34.23 1.53
C THR A 72 30.64 -35.06 2.81
N LYS A 73 31.00 -34.50 3.98
CA LYS A 73 30.89 -35.19 5.28
C LYS A 73 29.45 -35.63 5.58
N PHE A 74 28.44 -34.83 5.23
CA PHE A 74 27.02 -35.16 5.44
C PHE A 74 26.40 -36.02 4.33
N SER A 75 27.06 -36.17 3.18
CA SER A 75 26.63 -37.08 2.12
C SER A 75 27.11 -38.52 2.36
N GLU A 76 28.20 -38.71 3.11
CA GLU A 76 28.81 -40.01 3.40
C GLU A 76 28.29 -40.68 4.70
N GLY A 77 27.57 -39.95 5.57
CA GLY A 77 27.00 -40.46 6.83
C GLY A 77 25.46 -40.38 6.92
N GLU A 78 24.88 -40.82 8.04
CA GLU A 78 23.45 -40.56 8.32
C GLU A 78 23.20 -39.04 8.38
N PRO A 79 22.27 -38.50 7.57
CA PRO A 79 22.07 -37.06 7.46
C PRO A 79 21.36 -36.53 8.69
N ASN A 80 22.12 -36.14 9.72
CA ASN A 80 21.59 -35.32 10.81
C ASN A 80 21.40 -33.89 10.29
N ILE A 81 20.22 -33.62 9.75
CA ILE A 81 19.81 -32.33 9.16
C ILE A 81 19.99 -31.19 10.17
N ASP A 82 19.67 -31.42 11.44
CA ASP A 82 19.82 -30.43 12.51
C ASP A 82 21.31 -30.09 12.72
N LYS A 83 22.19 -31.09 12.79
CA LYS A 83 23.65 -30.87 12.91
C LYS A 83 24.18 -30.05 11.72
N ARG A 84 23.72 -30.35 10.50
CA ARG A 84 24.08 -29.62 9.28
C ARG A 84 23.57 -28.17 9.30
N LEU A 85 22.35 -27.96 9.76
CA LEU A 85 21.74 -26.64 9.92
C LEU A 85 22.53 -25.78 10.90
N VAL A 86 22.84 -26.31 12.08
CA VAL A 86 23.65 -25.62 13.09
C VAL A 86 25.01 -25.22 12.54
N LEU A 87 25.72 -26.15 11.88
CA LEU A 87 27.04 -25.87 11.29
C LEU A 87 26.96 -24.79 10.21
N SER A 88 25.92 -24.82 9.38
CA SER A 88 25.70 -23.80 8.33
C SER A 88 25.50 -22.41 8.93
N LEU A 89 24.73 -22.32 10.03
CA LEU A 89 24.52 -21.07 10.76
C LEU A 89 25.79 -20.58 11.46
N LEU A 90 26.54 -21.47 12.11
CA LEU A 90 27.81 -21.13 12.75
C LEU A 90 28.87 -20.69 11.75
N LEU A 91 28.90 -21.30 10.56
CA LEU A 91 29.81 -20.90 9.49
C LEU A 91 29.49 -19.47 9.01
N LEU A 92 28.21 -19.15 8.86
CA LEU A 92 27.76 -17.80 8.54
C LEU A 92 28.11 -16.81 9.66
N ASP A 93 27.82 -17.16 10.92
CA ASP A 93 28.14 -16.33 12.10
C ASP A 93 29.64 -16.08 12.23
N THR A 94 30.47 -17.08 11.93
CA THR A 94 31.93 -16.94 11.90
C THR A 94 32.36 -15.93 10.83
N SER A 95 31.77 -15.98 9.64
CA SER A 95 32.09 -15.01 8.58
C SER A 95 31.71 -13.59 8.97
N ILE A 96 30.56 -13.40 9.64
CA ILE A 96 30.10 -12.11 10.15
C ILE A 96 31.08 -11.59 11.22
N TYR A 97 31.45 -12.44 12.19
CA TYR A 97 32.41 -12.07 13.24
C TYR A 97 33.75 -11.62 12.64
N LEU A 98 34.31 -12.42 11.73
CA LEU A 98 35.59 -12.10 11.10
C LEU A 98 35.54 -10.80 10.30
N ALA A 99 34.41 -10.52 9.63
CA ALA A 99 34.28 -9.36 8.76
C ALA A 99 33.96 -8.04 9.46
N PHE A 100 33.25 -8.08 10.59
CA PHE A 100 32.78 -6.87 11.25
C PHE A 100 33.43 -6.60 12.61
N GLU A 101 33.94 -7.63 13.29
CA GLU A 101 34.53 -7.48 14.64
C GLU A 101 36.05 -7.66 14.61
N LYS A 102 36.56 -8.64 13.85
CA LYS A 102 38.00 -8.99 13.88
C LYS A 102 38.84 -8.27 12.82
N TYR A 103 38.40 -8.26 11.57
CA TYR A 103 39.19 -7.73 10.45
C TYR A 103 38.44 -6.69 9.65
N SER A 104 39.07 -5.55 9.38
CA SER A 104 38.51 -4.50 8.54
C SER A 104 38.59 -4.84 7.05
N GLY A 105 37.57 -4.47 6.27
CA GLY A 105 37.58 -4.56 4.80
C GLY A 105 37.12 -5.90 4.22
N LEU A 106 36.61 -6.80 5.06
CA LEU A 106 36.05 -8.08 4.64
C LEU A 106 34.51 -8.07 4.51
N ASN A 107 33.87 -6.89 4.51
CA ASN A 107 32.42 -6.73 4.44
C ASN A 107 31.71 -7.56 3.34
N PRO A 108 32.32 -7.86 2.16
CA PRO A 108 31.70 -8.73 1.16
C PRO A 108 31.66 -10.23 1.50
N VAL A 109 32.55 -10.69 2.38
CA VAL A 109 32.75 -12.13 2.66
C VAL A 109 31.50 -12.80 3.23
N PRO A 110 30.78 -12.24 4.22
CA PRO A 110 29.60 -12.90 4.79
C PRO A 110 28.50 -13.17 3.77
N MET A 111 28.24 -12.22 2.86
CA MET A 111 27.26 -12.44 1.79
C MET A 111 27.73 -13.49 0.79
N GLN A 112 29.03 -13.60 0.54
CA GLN A 112 29.58 -14.69 -0.28
C GLN A 112 29.45 -16.04 0.44
N THR A 113 29.63 -16.10 1.75
CA THR A 113 29.38 -17.29 2.55
C THR A 113 27.91 -17.71 2.46
N LEU A 114 26.97 -16.76 2.59
CA LEU A 114 25.55 -17.02 2.36
C LEU A 114 25.29 -17.55 0.95
N ASN A 115 25.91 -16.95 -0.07
CA ASN A 115 25.80 -17.41 -1.45
C ASN A 115 26.29 -18.86 -1.61
N SER A 116 27.44 -19.21 -1.04
CA SER A 116 27.95 -20.58 -1.07
C SER A 116 27.01 -21.55 -0.33
N LEU A 117 26.49 -21.17 0.84
CA LEU A 117 25.51 -21.96 1.59
C LEU A 117 24.21 -22.19 0.81
N MET A 118 23.69 -21.16 0.15
CA MET A 118 22.41 -21.28 -0.54
C MET A 118 22.54 -21.98 -1.91
N LEU A 119 23.67 -21.83 -2.60
CA LEU A 119 23.84 -22.34 -3.97
C LEU A 119 24.50 -23.72 -4.06
N LEU A 120 25.39 -24.07 -3.12
CA LEU A 120 26.13 -25.34 -3.15
C LEU A 120 25.40 -26.46 -2.40
N ASN A 121 24.54 -26.13 -1.44
CA ASN A 121 23.73 -27.14 -0.75
C ASN A 121 22.54 -27.60 -1.61
N ARG A 122 21.99 -28.77 -1.27
CA ARG A 122 20.76 -29.30 -1.88
C ARG A 122 19.60 -28.32 -1.67
N LEU A 123 18.76 -28.17 -2.70
CA LEU A 123 17.67 -27.20 -2.68
C LEU A 123 16.67 -27.49 -1.56
N GLU A 124 16.39 -28.76 -1.30
CA GLU A 124 15.48 -29.22 -0.26
C GLU A 124 15.96 -28.77 1.13
N PHE A 125 17.24 -28.94 1.44
CA PHE A 125 17.83 -28.46 2.70
C PHE A 125 17.74 -26.94 2.83
N VAL A 126 18.03 -26.22 1.74
CA VAL A 126 17.97 -24.76 1.71
C VAL A 126 16.55 -24.24 1.95
N VAL A 127 15.56 -24.87 1.32
CA VAL A 127 14.15 -24.44 1.39
C VAL A 127 13.46 -24.88 2.67
N GLU A 128 13.67 -26.13 3.10
CA GLU A 128 12.89 -26.73 4.20
C GLU A 128 13.57 -26.63 5.56
N SER A 129 14.90 -26.48 5.62
CA SER A 129 15.65 -26.45 6.89
C SER A 129 16.35 -25.12 7.14
N PHE A 130 17.19 -24.67 6.20
CA PHE A 130 17.98 -23.45 6.38
C PHE A 130 17.15 -22.17 6.28
N GLY A 131 16.35 -22.05 5.22
CA GLY A 131 15.52 -20.87 4.93
C GLY A 131 14.58 -20.48 6.07
N PRO A 132 13.78 -21.40 6.64
CA PRO A 132 12.86 -21.09 7.73
C PRO A 132 13.57 -20.48 8.94
N VAL A 133 14.74 -21.01 9.31
CA VAL A 133 15.51 -20.47 10.45
C VAL A 133 16.22 -19.17 10.08
N PHE A 134 16.79 -19.05 8.88
CA PHE A 134 17.47 -17.85 8.41
C PHE A 134 16.52 -16.66 8.27
N PHE A 135 15.30 -16.87 7.76
CA PHE A 135 14.29 -15.82 7.59
C PHE A 135 13.42 -15.58 8.83
N SER A 136 13.53 -16.41 9.86
CA SER A 136 12.82 -16.20 11.11
C SER A 136 13.31 -14.96 11.86
N LYS A 137 12.46 -14.46 12.78
CA LYS A 137 12.77 -13.31 13.64
C LYS A 137 14.02 -13.51 14.51
N SER A 138 14.36 -14.75 14.86
CA SER A 138 15.59 -15.02 15.65
C SER A 138 16.88 -14.77 14.86
N SER A 139 16.80 -14.68 13.53
CA SER A 139 17.94 -14.41 12.65
C SER A 139 17.96 -12.96 12.11
N GLU A 140 17.12 -12.07 12.62
CA GLU A 140 17.02 -10.68 12.16
C GLU A 140 18.37 -9.93 12.23
N ASP A 141 19.13 -10.11 13.32
CA ASP A 141 20.46 -9.50 13.46
C ASP A 141 21.45 -9.98 12.39
N ARG A 142 21.42 -11.27 12.04
CA ARG A 142 22.26 -11.82 10.96
C ARG A 142 21.91 -11.16 9.63
N GLN A 143 20.62 -11.09 9.34
CA GLN A 143 20.08 -10.47 8.14
C GLN A 143 20.53 -9.00 8.05
N LEU A 144 20.39 -8.23 9.12
CA LEU A 144 20.81 -6.82 9.17
C LEU A 144 22.31 -6.64 8.97
N LYS A 145 23.17 -7.50 9.56
CA LYS A 145 24.61 -7.44 9.33
C LYS A 145 24.97 -7.75 7.87
N LEU A 146 24.31 -8.73 7.26
CA LEU A 146 24.50 -9.09 5.86
C LEU A 146 24.08 -7.97 4.90
N THR A 147 23.02 -7.23 5.23
CA THR A 147 22.52 -6.12 4.42
C THR A 147 23.15 -4.77 4.78
N LEU A 148 24.17 -4.75 5.66
CA LEU A 148 24.80 -3.53 6.17
C LEU A 148 23.79 -2.54 6.77
N GLY A 149 22.74 -3.05 7.39
CA GLY A 149 21.62 -2.24 7.89
C GLY A 149 20.69 -1.77 6.77
N ASN A 150 20.44 -2.61 5.77
CA ASN A 150 19.55 -2.34 4.63
C ASN A 150 20.02 -1.18 3.74
N SER A 151 21.33 -1.07 3.53
CA SER A 151 21.96 -0.01 2.74
C SER A 151 22.81 -0.56 1.61
N LEU A 152 22.45 -1.71 1.04
CA LEU A 152 23.20 -2.31 -0.05
C LEU A 152 23.05 -1.52 -1.35
N VAL A 153 24.05 -1.63 -2.22
CA VAL A 153 24.04 -1.10 -3.58
C VAL A 153 24.18 -2.26 -4.55
N GLY A 154 23.21 -2.45 -5.45
CA GLY A 154 23.12 -3.61 -6.32
C GLY A 154 24.34 -3.81 -7.23
N LYS A 155 25.01 -2.73 -7.62
CA LYS A 155 26.19 -2.76 -8.50
C LYS A 155 27.48 -3.16 -7.79
N ALA A 156 27.52 -3.08 -6.48
CA ALA A 156 28.72 -3.31 -5.68
C ALA A 156 28.54 -4.53 -4.79
N LYS A 157 29.64 -5.20 -4.41
CA LYS A 157 29.58 -6.23 -3.38
C LYS A 157 29.41 -5.56 -2.01
N PRO A 158 28.59 -6.11 -1.10
CA PRO A 158 27.90 -7.41 -1.17
C PRO A 158 26.56 -7.41 -1.94
N GLY A 159 26.00 -6.27 -2.32
CA GLY A 159 24.69 -6.16 -3.00
C GLY A 159 24.57 -6.98 -4.29
N SER A 160 25.57 -6.94 -5.17
CA SER A 160 25.58 -7.72 -6.41
C SER A 160 25.51 -9.23 -6.16
N THR A 161 26.11 -9.70 -5.06
CA THR A 161 26.09 -11.11 -4.67
C THR A 161 24.70 -11.52 -4.18
N LEU A 162 24.01 -10.67 -3.42
CA LEU A 162 22.64 -10.93 -3.00
C LEU A 162 21.67 -11.04 -4.19
N LEU A 163 21.82 -10.16 -5.18
CA LEU A 163 21.04 -10.24 -6.42
C LEU A 163 21.34 -11.53 -7.20
N GLN A 164 22.59 -12.00 -7.19
CA GLN A 164 22.97 -13.28 -7.79
C GLN A 164 22.27 -14.46 -7.10
N ILE A 165 22.19 -14.48 -5.76
CA ILE A 165 21.45 -15.50 -5.01
C ILE A 165 20.00 -15.57 -5.51
N GLY A 166 19.32 -14.42 -5.56
CA GLY A 166 17.94 -14.33 -6.05
C GLY A 166 17.79 -14.83 -7.48
N ASN A 167 18.63 -14.34 -8.39
CA ASN A 167 18.58 -14.69 -9.82
C ASN A 167 18.88 -16.17 -10.10
N VAL A 168 19.63 -16.86 -9.23
CA VAL A 168 19.95 -18.28 -9.39
C VAL A 168 18.93 -19.19 -8.71
N LEU A 169 18.45 -18.83 -7.52
CA LEU A 169 17.55 -19.69 -6.75
C LEU A 169 16.10 -19.58 -7.17
N LEU A 170 15.59 -18.36 -7.36
CA LEU A 170 14.17 -18.15 -7.64
C LEU A 170 13.69 -18.93 -8.88
N PRO A 171 14.45 -19.01 -9.99
CA PRO A 171 14.05 -19.83 -11.15
C PRO A 171 14.09 -21.34 -10.91
N ARG A 172 14.81 -21.82 -9.87
CA ARG A 172 14.90 -23.26 -9.53
C ARG A 172 13.74 -23.73 -8.66
N LEU A 173 12.97 -22.80 -8.08
CA LEU A 173 11.85 -23.12 -7.19
C LEU A 173 10.62 -23.53 -7.99
N LEU A 174 10.08 -24.71 -7.66
CA LEU A 174 8.80 -25.19 -8.17
C LEU A 174 7.62 -24.52 -7.44
N GLY A 175 6.87 -23.67 -8.13
CA GLY A 175 5.65 -23.02 -7.61
C GLY A 175 4.45 -23.93 -7.33
N GLN A 176 4.66 -25.24 -7.31
CA GLN A 176 3.67 -26.25 -6.92
C GLN A 176 3.84 -26.71 -5.47
N ILE A 177 4.96 -26.34 -4.84
CA ILE A 177 5.33 -26.77 -3.50
C ILE A 177 5.24 -25.56 -2.58
N GLU A 178 4.42 -25.66 -1.53
CA GLU A 178 4.19 -24.57 -0.58
C GLU A 178 5.49 -24.07 0.07
N SER A 179 6.37 -24.98 0.50
CA SER A 179 7.65 -24.62 1.11
C SER A 179 8.51 -23.76 0.16
N HIS A 180 8.44 -24.01 -1.15
CA HIS A 180 9.13 -23.25 -2.17
C HIS A 180 8.54 -21.84 -2.35
N ASP A 181 7.21 -21.70 -2.32
CA ASP A 181 6.52 -20.41 -2.42
C ASP A 181 6.80 -19.52 -1.20
N VAL A 182 6.75 -20.11 0.00
CA VAL A 182 7.07 -19.43 1.25
C VAL A 182 8.53 -18.97 1.25
N PHE A 183 9.45 -19.86 0.86
CA PHE A 183 10.87 -19.51 0.74
C PHE A 183 11.11 -18.41 -0.30
N ALA A 184 10.49 -18.51 -1.49
CA ALA A 184 10.61 -17.50 -2.55
C ALA A 184 10.15 -16.13 -2.04
N THR A 185 9.01 -16.09 -1.35
CA THR A 185 8.45 -14.85 -0.78
C THR A 185 9.41 -14.24 0.24
N ASN A 186 9.92 -15.05 1.17
CA ASN A 186 10.86 -14.58 2.19
C ASN A 186 12.17 -14.07 1.57
N LEU A 187 12.69 -14.76 0.55
CA LEU A 187 13.89 -14.33 -0.17
C LEU A 187 13.66 -13.02 -0.93
N VAL A 188 12.51 -12.86 -1.60
CA VAL A 188 12.15 -11.61 -2.30
C VAL A 188 12.01 -10.45 -1.31
N VAL A 189 11.39 -10.67 -0.16
CA VAL A 189 11.27 -9.65 0.90
C VAL A 189 12.64 -9.28 1.44
N PHE A 190 13.49 -10.26 1.73
CA PHE A 190 14.86 -10.02 2.19
C PHE A 190 15.69 -9.22 1.17
N ILE A 191 15.63 -9.59 -0.11
CA ILE A 191 16.29 -8.84 -1.19
C ILE A 191 15.72 -7.42 -1.26
N THR A 192 14.41 -7.25 -1.34
CA THR A 192 13.77 -5.93 -1.53
C THR A 192 14.08 -4.99 -0.36
N ASN A 193 14.11 -5.50 0.86
CA ASN A 193 14.43 -4.72 2.06
C ASN A 193 15.92 -4.37 2.17
N ALA A 194 16.81 -5.10 1.50
CA ALA A 194 18.25 -4.87 1.60
C ALA A 194 18.75 -3.63 0.83
N PHE A 195 17.98 -3.15 -0.14
CA PHE A 195 18.34 -2.06 -1.04
C PHE A 195 17.41 -0.87 -0.86
N ASP A 196 17.91 0.32 -1.22
CA ASP A 196 17.05 1.49 -1.37
C ASP A 196 16.12 1.32 -2.58
N ILE A 197 14.89 1.85 -2.49
CA ILE A 197 13.86 1.74 -3.52
C ILE A 197 14.28 2.35 -4.88
N ASN A 198 15.28 3.25 -4.85
CA ASN A 198 15.85 3.90 -6.03
C ASN A 198 16.95 3.07 -6.74
N ASP A 199 17.33 1.89 -6.21
CA ASP A 199 18.38 1.09 -6.81
C ASP A 199 17.93 0.56 -8.18
N LYS A 200 18.74 0.86 -9.21
CA LYS A 200 18.44 0.60 -10.62
C LYS A 200 18.51 -0.87 -11.01
N LEU A 201 19.04 -1.74 -10.15
CA LEU A 201 19.09 -3.18 -10.39
C LEU A 201 17.95 -3.92 -9.70
N LEU A 202 17.15 -3.25 -8.87
CA LEU A 202 15.89 -3.81 -8.38
C LEU A 202 14.85 -3.86 -9.51
N LEU A 203 14.05 -4.91 -9.50
CA LEU A 203 12.94 -5.11 -10.44
C LEU A 203 11.86 -4.04 -10.32
N THR A 204 11.76 -3.41 -9.15
CA THR A 204 10.89 -2.25 -8.92
C THR A 204 11.22 -1.08 -9.85
N SER A 205 12.46 -0.99 -10.33
CA SER A 205 12.95 0.07 -11.20
C SER A 205 12.69 -0.15 -12.70
N ASP A 206 12.40 -1.38 -13.14
CA ASP A 206 12.15 -1.69 -14.56
C ASP A 206 10.70 -1.36 -14.96
N TRP A 207 10.54 -0.82 -16.16
CA TRP A 207 9.26 -0.34 -16.71
C TRP A 207 8.52 -1.36 -17.54
N LYS A 208 9.15 -2.49 -17.80
CA LYS A 208 8.56 -3.53 -18.63
C LYS A 208 7.27 -3.99 -17.98
N ILE A 209 6.21 -4.07 -18.79
CA ILE A 209 5.14 -5.03 -18.53
C ILE A 209 5.89 -6.35 -18.47
N ASN A 210 5.99 -6.93 -17.28
CA ASN A 210 6.73 -8.16 -17.08
C ASN A 210 6.24 -9.16 -18.12
N PRO A 211 7.09 -9.63 -19.04
CA PRO A 211 6.72 -10.75 -19.88
C PRO A 211 6.35 -11.85 -18.90
N PHE A 212 5.15 -12.40 -19.04
CA PHE A 212 4.67 -13.50 -18.23
C PHE A 212 5.74 -14.62 -18.14
N ASP A 213 6.51 -14.77 -19.21
CA ASP A 213 7.60 -15.73 -19.36
C ASP A 213 8.94 -15.37 -18.69
N ARG A 214 9.17 -14.14 -18.21
CA ARG A 214 10.54 -13.67 -17.83
C ARG A 214 10.69 -13.05 -16.46
N THR A 215 9.62 -12.93 -15.68
CA THR A 215 9.71 -12.39 -14.31
C THR A 215 8.72 -13.11 -13.41
N TYR A 216 9.25 -13.93 -12.51
CA TYR A 216 8.54 -14.52 -11.36
C TYR A 216 7.37 -15.46 -11.64
N LEU A 217 7.17 -15.94 -12.87
CA LEU A 217 6.07 -16.87 -13.21
C LEU A 217 6.50 -17.99 -14.19
N ASP A 218 7.45 -18.83 -13.77
CA ASP A 218 7.21 -20.28 -13.94
C ASP A 218 6.23 -20.80 -12.86
N PHE A 219 5.84 -19.95 -11.90
CA PHE A 219 4.84 -20.19 -10.85
C PHE A 219 3.41 -20.39 -11.36
N SER A 220 3.15 -20.27 -12.67
CA SER A 220 1.87 -20.70 -13.28
C SER A 220 2.05 -21.70 -14.42
N LYS A 221 3.22 -22.35 -14.57
CA LYS A 221 3.26 -23.65 -15.26
C LYS A 221 2.60 -24.66 -14.32
N SER A 222 1.28 -24.56 -14.35
CA SER A 222 0.29 -25.57 -14.05
C SER A 222 0.78 -26.61 -13.06
N ARG A 223 0.16 -26.69 -11.87
CA ARG A 223 -0.24 -28.01 -11.33
C ARG A 223 -0.41 -28.90 -12.55
N LYS A 224 0.46 -29.91 -12.76
CA LYS A 224 0.32 -30.85 -13.87
C LYS A 224 -1.16 -31.15 -13.93
N TRP A 225 -1.82 -30.59 -14.93
CA TRP A 225 -3.26 -30.46 -15.02
C TRP A 225 -3.88 -31.78 -14.57
N PRO A 226 -4.43 -31.94 -13.34
CA PRO A 226 -4.91 -33.24 -12.91
C PRO A 226 -6.43 -33.24 -13.04
N ALA A 227 -6.96 -34.15 -13.83
CA ALA A 227 -7.40 -35.46 -13.36
C ALA A 227 -8.77 -35.33 -12.67
N THR A 228 -9.77 -35.87 -13.35
CA THR A 228 -11.18 -36.00 -12.94
C THR A 228 -12.00 -34.69 -12.92
N ALA A 229 -12.38 -34.25 -14.12
CA ALA A 229 -13.59 -33.45 -14.30
C ALA A 229 -14.80 -34.24 -13.80
N ASN A 230 -15.59 -33.66 -12.89
CA ASN A 230 -16.92 -34.17 -12.61
C ASN A 230 -17.92 -33.44 -13.53
N ARG A 231 -18.90 -34.17 -14.06
CA ARG A 231 -19.76 -33.70 -15.15
C ARG A 231 -20.86 -32.75 -14.61
N ASN A 232 -20.92 -31.54 -15.20
CA ASN A 232 -22.00 -30.52 -15.17
C ASN A 232 -21.89 -29.36 -14.17
N PRO A 233 -20.97 -28.39 -14.38
CA PRO A 233 -21.13 -27.04 -13.82
C PRO A 233 -22.44 -26.40 -14.29
N ASN A 234 -23.01 -25.53 -13.46
CA ASN A 234 -24.14 -24.67 -13.89
C ASN A 234 -23.70 -23.84 -15.10
N ARG A 235 -24.49 -23.84 -16.18
CA ARG A 235 -24.17 -23.14 -17.43
C ARG A 235 -23.75 -21.68 -17.19
N ARG A 236 -24.43 -21.00 -16.26
CA ARG A 236 -24.16 -19.60 -15.92
C ARG A 236 -22.77 -19.38 -15.32
N THR A 237 -22.26 -20.30 -14.49
CA THR A 237 -20.92 -20.18 -13.88
C THR A 237 -19.83 -20.66 -14.83
N ALA A 238 -20.13 -21.62 -15.70
CA ALA A 238 -19.24 -22.01 -16.78
C ALA A 238 -19.03 -20.87 -17.80
N ASP A 239 -20.11 -20.17 -18.16
CA ASP A 239 -20.04 -18.98 -19.03
C ASP A 239 -19.22 -17.88 -18.34
N ALA A 240 -19.47 -17.59 -17.05
CA ALA A 240 -18.67 -16.62 -16.29
C ALA A 240 -17.18 -16.99 -16.23
N PHE A 241 -16.86 -18.27 -16.01
CA PHE A 241 -15.48 -18.74 -16.02
C PHE A 241 -14.82 -18.50 -17.38
N HIS A 242 -15.51 -18.83 -18.48
CA HIS A 242 -14.99 -18.59 -19.82
C HIS A 242 -14.72 -17.10 -20.08
N GLU A 243 -15.67 -16.23 -19.75
CA GLU A 243 -15.50 -14.77 -19.94
C GLU A 243 -14.34 -14.23 -19.10
N TYR A 244 -14.18 -14.70 -17.86
CA TYR A 244 -13.07 -14.31 -16.99
C TYR A 244 -11.72 -14.81 -17.53
N MET A 245 -11.66 -16.06 -18.00
CA MET A 245 -10.43 -16.63 -18.57
C MET A 245 -9.98 -15.90 -19.83
N VAL A 246 -10.91 -15.49 -20.70
CA VAL A 246 -10.58 -14.66 -21.87
C VAL A 246 -9.96 -13.33 -21.45
N LEU A 247 -10.55 -12.66 -20.43
CA LEU A 247 -9.97 -11.43 -19.89
C LEU A 247 -8.59 -11.66 -19.28
N ALA A 248 -8.43 -12.71 -18.48
CA ALA A 248 -7.16 -13.02 -17.85
C ALA A 248 -6.06 -13.24 -18.92
N LEU A 249 -6.34 -14.04 -19.95
CA LEU A 249 -5.40 -14.32 -21.04
C LEU A 249 -5.00 -13.07 -21.82
N TYR A 250 -5.92 -12.13 -22.07
CA TYR A 250 -5.56 -10.87 -22.71
C TYR A 250 -4.53 -10.06 -21.91
N PHE A 251 -4.59 -10.09 -20.58
CA PHE A 251 -3.63 -9.35 -19.74
C PHE A 251 -2.36 -10.14 -19.43
N THR A 252 -2.39 -11.47 -19.50
CA THR A 252 -1.23 -12.31 -19.19
C THR A 252 -0.41 -12.69 -20.43
N THR A 253 -1.05 -13.09 -21.54
CA THR A 253 -0.33 -13.62 -22.72
C THR A 253 -0.44 -12.71 -23.94
N ASP A 254 -1.60 -12.10 -24.18
CA ASP A 254 -1.95 -11.50 -25.47
C ASP A 254 -2.20 -9.99 -25.40
N PHE A 255 -1.45 -9.27 -24.57
CA PHE A 255 -1.70 -7.86 -24.28
C PHE A 255 -1.59 -6.96 -25.52
N ASN A 256 -0.57 -7.16 -26.37
CA ASN A 256 -0.40 -6.37 -27.59
C ASN A 256 -1.60 -6.54 -28.53
N ARG A 257 -2.07 -7.79 -28.68
CA ARG A 257 -3.26 -8.12 -29.48
C ARG A 257 -4.52 -7.46 -28.93
N LEU A 258 -4.70 -7.42 -27.60
CA LEU A 258 -5.80 -6.69 -26.98
C LEU A 258 -5.80 -5.22 -27.42
N VAL A 259 -4.67 -4.53 -27.31
CA VAL A 259 -4.58 -3.11 -27.66
C VAL A 259 -4.81 -2.88 -29.16
N GLU A 260 -4.32 -3.77 -30.03
CA GLU A 260 -4.61 -3.75 -31.47
C GLU A 260 -6.10 -3.92 -31.77
N GLU A 261 -6.77 -4.88 -31.14
CA GLU A 261 -8.22 -5.11 -31.29
C GLU A 261 -9.03 -3.88 -30.84
N LEU A 262 -8.63 -3.24 -29.73
CA LEU A 262 -9.28 -2.01 -29.24
C LEU A 262 -9.04 -0.82 -30.19
N ASN A 263 -7.83 -0.67 -30.74
CA ASN A 263 -7.53 0.39 -31.70
C ASN A 263 -8.21 0.18 -33.05
N ALA A 264 -8.35 -1.07 -33.51
CA ALA A 264 -9.01 -1.42 -34.76
C ALA A 264 -10.53 -1.20 -34.72
N TYR A 265 -11.12 -1.02 -33.53
CA TYR A 265 -12.55 -0.84 -33.34
C TYR A 265 -13.04 0.48 -33.97
N ARG A 266 -13.49 0.44 -35.23
CA ARG A 266 -14.13 1.60 -35.87
C ARG A 266 -15.62 1.64 -35.51
N GLY A 267 -15.94 2.35 -34.44
CA GLY A 267 -17.32 2.70 -34.11
C GLY A 267 -18.00 3.37 -35.31
N GLY A 268 -18.90 2.64 -35.98
CA GLY A 268 -19.95 3.27 -36.79
C GLY A 268 -19.83 3.24 -38.31
N ARG A 269 -19.39 2.15 -38.96
CA ARG A 269 -19.77 1.97 -40.39
C ARG A 269 -20.61 0.75 -40.73
N TYR A 270 -20.42 -0.43 -40.13
CA TYR A 270 -21.37 -1.53 -40.28
C TYR A 270 -21.33 -2.48 -39.08
N GLY A 271 -22.45 -2.56 -38.35
CA GLY A 271 -22.84 -3.71 -37.52
C GLY A 271 -22.36 -3.70 -36.06
N LYS A 272 -23.31 -3.51 -35.14
CA LYS A 272 -23.64 -4.25 -33.89
C LYS A 272 -22.62 -5.20 -33.18
N THR A 273 -21.34 -5.23 -33.49
CA THR A 273 -20.36 -6.02 -32.73
C THR A 273 -19.87 -5.17 -31.57
N ALA A 274 -20.25 -5.56 -30.36
CA ALA A 274 -19.66 -4.99 -29.14
C ALA A 274 -18.17 -5.34 -29.09
N ILE A 275 -17.38 -4.50 -28.44
CA ILE A 275 -15.96 -4.80 -28.18
C ILE A 275 -15.92 -6.05 -27.28
N PRO A 276 -15.33 -7.18 -27.72
CA PRO A 276 -15.40 -8.45 -27.00
C PRO A 276 -14.96 -8.32 -25.54
N MET A 277 -13.82 -7.67 -25.28
CA MET A 277 -13.32 -7.44 -23.93
C MET A 277 -14.32 -6.66 -23.04
N VAL A 278 -14.92 -5.59 -23.56
CA VAL A 278 -15.90 -4.78 -22.81
C VAL A 278 -17.19 -5.58 -22.56
N GLU A 279 -17.63 -6.37 -23.54
CA GLU A 279 -18.80 -7.23 -23.39
C GLU A 279 -18.58 -8.28 -22.30
N ASN A 280 -17.40 -8.91 -22.29
CA ASN A 280 -17.01 -9.91 -21.29
C ASN A 280 -16.98 -9.29 -19.89
N CYS A 281 -16.43 -8.08 -19.75
CA CYS A 281 -16.49 -7.33 -18.49
C CYS A 281 -17.93 -7.05 -18.06
N LYS A 282 -18.79 -6.55 -18.96
CA LYS A 282 -20.19 -6.24 -18.65
C LYS A 282 -20.97 -7.49 -18.24
N LYS A 283 -20.75 -8.63 -18.90
CA LYS A 283 -21.36 -9.93 -18.53
C LYS A 283 -20.94 -10.39 -17.14
N LEU A 284 -19.64 -10.35 -16.84
CA LEU A 284 -19.12 -10.72 -15.51
C LEU A 284 -19.66 -9.82 -14.41
N VAL A 285 -19.61 -8.50 -14.62
CA VAL A 285 -20.13 -7.52 -13.66
C VAL A 285 -21.63 -7.76 -13.42
N LYS A 286 -22.40 -8.02 -14.47
CA LYS A 286 -23.83 -8.36 -14.34
C LYS A 286 -24.04 -9.62 -13.47
N ILE A 287 -23.29 -10.69 -13.72
CA ILE A 287 -23.38 -11.93 -12.94
C ILE A 287 -23.02 -11.68 -11.48
N ILE A 288 -21.94 -10.93 -11.21
CA ILE A 288 -21.52 -10.59 -9.84
C ILE A 288 -22.60 -9.76 -9.13
N LYS A 289 -23.19 -8.77 -9.80
CA LYS A 289 -24.26 -7.93 -9.24
C LYS A 289 -25.50 -8.74 -8.85
N GLU A 290 -25.89 -9.67 -9.72
CA GLU A 290 -27.00 -10.57 -9.47
C GLU A 290 -26.71 -11.50 -8.28
N LEU A 291 -25.50 -12.05 -8.16
CA LEU A 291 -25.10 -12.87 -7.01
C LEU A 291 -25.00 -12.06 -5.71
N ASP A 292 -24.47 -10.84 -5.78
CA ASP A 292 -24.40 -9.94 -4.64
C ASP A 292 -25.79 -9.56 -4.13
N SER A 293 -26.76 -9.33 -5.02
CA SER A 293 -28.15 -9.05 -4.62
C SER A 293 -28.82 -10.20 -3.85
N GLN A 294 -28.34 -11.42 -4.03
CA GLN A 294 -28.84 -12.63 -3.37
C GLN A 294 -28.14 -12.90 -2.03
N SER A 295 -27.09 -12.16 -1.69
CA SER A 295 -26.29 -12.37 -0.49
C SER A 295 -26.25 -11.11 0.38
N ALA A 296 -26.22 -11.27 1.70
CA ALA A 296 -26.02 -10.13 2.58
C ALA A 296 -24.62 -9.55 2.38
N ALA A 297 -24.53 -8.21 2.35
CA ALA A 297 -23.25 -7.53 2.28
C ALA A 297 -22.35 -7.96 3.47
N PRO A 298 -21.03 -8.12 3.25
CA PRO A 298 -20.11 -8.41 4.35
C PRO A 298 -20.24 -7.36 5.45
N LYS A 299 -20.41 -7.79 6.70
CA LYS A 299 -20.40 -6.87 7.84
C LYS A 299 -19.04 -6.15 7.87
N GLN A 300 -19.04 -4.82 7.84
CA GLN A 300 -17.85 -4.05 8.19
C GLN A 300 -17.46 -4.46 9.61
N GLY A 301 -16.28 -5.06 9.77
CA GLY A 301 -15.71 -5.25 11.09
C GLY A 301 -15.60 -3.87 11.72
N ILE A 302 -16.40 -3.62 12.76
CA ILE A 302 -16.11 -2.58 13.75
C ILE A 302 -14.67 -2.84 14.18
N ASN A 303 -13.83 -1.81 14.23
CA ASN A 303 -12.42 -1.86 14.63
C ASN A 303 -12.22 -2.72 15.89
N HIS A 304 -12.13 -4.03 15.73
CA HIS A 304 -11.88 -4.97 16.79
C HIS A 304 -10.38 -5.09 16.83
N ARG A 305 -9.76 -4.48 17.84
CA ARG A 305 -8.39 -4.81 18.18
C ARG A 305 -8.43 -6.26 18.63
N LEU A 306 -7.84 -7.13 17.81
CA LEU A 306 -7.60 -8.52 18.16
C LEU A 306 -6.87 -8.55 19.50
N THR A 307 -7.34 -9.35 20.43
CA THR A 307 -6.60 -9.67 21.64
C THR A 307 -5.36 -10.50 21.28
N ALA A 308 -4.33 -10.53 22.13
CA ALA A 308 -3.12 -11.32 21.88
C ALA A 308 -3.43 -12.83 21.73
N GLU A 309 -4.48 -13.32 22.39
CA GLU A 309 -4.97 -14.70 22.28
C GLU A 309 -5.66 -14.93 20.93
N GLU A 310 -6.46 -13.98 20.44
CA GLU A 310 -7.04 -14.06 19.09
C GLU A 310 -5.99 -13.91 17.99
N GLU A 311 -4.95 -13.10 18.21
CA GLU A 311 -3.84 -12.94 17.28
C GLU A 311 -3.02 -14.23 17.17
N THR A 312 -2.73 -14.87 18.30
CA THR A 312 -2.06 -16.19 18.32
C THR A 312 -2.94 -17.29 17.75
N LEU A 313 -4.25 -17.32 18.02
CA LEU A 313 -5.20 -18.22 17.35
C LEU A 313 -5.28 -17.96 15.85
N LEU A 314 -5.26 -16.69 15.43
CA LEU A 314 -5.28 -16.31 14.02
C LEU A 314 -3.99 -16.77 13.33
N VAL A 315 -2.83 -16.49 13.92
CA VAL A 315 -1.51 -16.93 13.44
C VAL A 315 -1.46 -18.46 13.37
N ASN A 316 -1.91 -19.16 14.41
CA ASN A 316 -1.97 -20.63 14.42
C ASN A 316 -2.96 -21.16 13.36
N SER A 317 -4.07 -20.46 13.11
CA SER A 317 -5.00 -20.81 12.04
C SER A 317 -4.45 -20.54 10.64
N PHE A 318 -3.53 -19.59 10.49
CA PHE A 318 -2.79 -19.35 9.25
C PHE A 318 -1.68 -20.39 9.06
N LEU A 319 -0.97 -20.75 10.14
CA LEU A 319 0.06 -21.80 10.14
C LEU A 319 -0.52 -23.20 9.90
N ALA A 320 -1.76 -23.46 10.35
CA ALA A 320 -2.45 -24.73 10.19
C ALA A 320 -3.26 -24.85 8.89
N LYS A 321 -3.43 -23.76 8.13
CA LYS A 321 -4.09 -23.82 6.83
C LYS A 321 -3.09 -24.29 5.78
N ASN A 322 -3.37 -25.46 5.21
CA ASN A 322 -2.75 -25.87 3.95
C ASN A 322 -2.91 -24.74 2.94
N TYR A 323 -1.80 -24.32 2.35
CA TYR A 323 -1.76 -23.26 1.34
C TYR A 323 -2.66 -23.61 0.15
N GLU A 324 -3.80 -22.94 0.06
CA GLU A 324 -4.62 -22.92 -1.16
C GLU A 324 -4.00 -21.87 -2.09
N CYS A 325 -3.18 -22.30 -3.05
CA CYS A 325 -2.75 -21.44 -4.15
C CYS A 325 -4.01 -20.89 -4.85
N ASP A 326 -4.16 -19.57 -4.80
CA ASP A 326 -5.46 -18.93 -4.51
C ASP A 326 -6.37 -18.67 -5.72
N TRP A 327 -6.00 -19.14 -6.92
CA TRP A 327 -6.78 -18.92 -8.14
C TRP A 327 -6.98 -20.21 -8.92
N LEU A 328 -8.25 -20.62 -8.98
CA LEU A 328 -8.68 -21.94 -9.42
C LEU A 328 -8.90 -21.93 -10.95
N LEU A 329 -8.25 -22.87 -11.62
CA LEU A 329 -8.14 -22.97 -13.09
C LEU A 329 -9.23 -23.86 -13.71
N ASN A 330 -10.25 -24.26 -12.96
CA ASN A 330 -11.37 -25.06 -13.46
C ASN A 330 -12.73 -24.41 -13.17
N ALA A 331 -13.71 -24.72 -14.02
CA ALA A 331 -15.03 -24.07 -14.00
C ALA A 331 -15.85 -24.39 -12.73
N ASP A 332 -15.65 -25.58 -12.14
CA ASP A 332 -16.40 -26.05 -10.97
C ASP A 332 -15.94 -25.33 -9.69
N GLU A 333 -14.62 -25.23 -9.50
CA GLU A 333 -13.99 -24.51 -8.40
C GLU A 333 -14.23 -23.00 -8.53
N PHE A 334 -14.21 -22.46 -9.75
CA PHE A 334 -14.60 -21.07 -10.00
C PHE A 334 -16.07 -20.81 -9.61
N ALA A 335 -16.97 -21.76 -9.89
CA ALA A 335 -18.35 -21.67 -9.45
C ALA A 335 -18.47 -21.66 -7.92
N MET A 336 -17.68 -22.49 -7.22
CA MET A 336 -17.59 -22.47 -5.76
C MET A 336 -17.06 -21.13 -5.23
N GLN A 337 -16.07 -20.53 -5.89
CA GLN A 337 -15.55 -19.21 -5.53
C GLN A 337 -16.60 -18.12 -5.72
N LEU A 338 -17.34 -18.11 -6.84
CA LEU A 338 -18.39 -17.12 -7.08
C LEU A 338 -19.50 -17.15 -6.02
N ASN A 339 -19.75 -18.30 -5.39
CA ASN A 339 -20.69 -18.37 -4.27
C ASN A 339 -20.21 -17.62 -3.02
N GLN A 340 -18.89 -17.43 -2.86
CA GLN A 340 -18.31 -16.71 -1.71
C GLN A 340 -18.20 -15.20 -1.97
N SER A 341 -18.80 -14.38 -1.10
CA SER A 341 -18.81 -12.92 -1.27
C SER A 341 -17.40 -12.31 -1.34
N ARG A 342 -16.43 -12.80 -0.54
CA ARG A 342 -15.05 -12.28 -0.56
C ARG A 342 -14.33 -12.51 -1.89
N ARG A 343 -14.55 -13.67 -2.52
CA ARG A 343 -13.93 -14.02 -3.81
C ARG A 343 -14.55 -13.21 -4.97
N ARG A 344 -15.87 -12.94 -4.91
CA ARG A 344 -16.51 -11.99 -5.84
C ARG A 344 -15.93 -10.59 -5.77
N LEU A 345 -15.65 -10.08 -4.56
CA LEU A 345 -14.98 -8.79 -4.39
C LEU A 345 -13.58 -8.79 -5.04
N ALA A 346 -12.83 -9.90 -4.95
CA ALA A 346 -11.53 -10.02 -5.58
C ALA A 346 -11.61 -9.99 -7.12
N ILE A 347 -12.57 -10.71 -7.72
CA ILE A 347 -12.79 -10.68 -9.17
C ILE A 347 -13.20 -9.27 -9.64
N ALA A 348 -14.13 -8.62 -8.92
CA ALA A 348 -14.52 -7.27 -9.24
C ALA A 348 -13.37 -6.26 -9.12
N PHE A 349 -12.50 -6.43 -8.10
CA PHE A 349 -11.30 -5.64 -7.92
C PHE A 349 -10.33 -5.80 -9.10
N GLN A 350 -10.08 -7.05 -9.54
CA GLN A 350 -9.22 -7.32 -10.70
C GLN A 350 -9.76 -6.68 -11.99
N ILE A 351 -11.05 -6.85 -12.28
CA ILE A 351 -11.69 -6.24 -13.47
C ILE A 351 -11.53 -4.72 -13.40
N TYR A 352 -11.75 -4.12 -12.22
CA TYR A 352 -11.61 -2.68 -12.04
C TYR A 352 -10.17 -2.19 -12.26
N VAL A 353 -9.16 -2.88 -11.71
CA VAL A 353 -7.74 -2.56 -11.95
C VAL A 353 -7.37 -2.71 -13.42
N MET A 354 -7.77 -3.81 -14.07
CA MET A 354 -7.54 -4.07 -15.50
C MET A 354 -8.14 -2.99 -16.41
N VAL A 355 -9.42 -2.64 -16.18
CA VAL A 355 -10.12 -1.62 -16.97
C VAL A 355 -9.56 -0.22 -16.69
N SER A 356 -9.22 0.09 -15.44
CA SER A 356 -8.58 1.36 -15.06
C SER A 356 -7.22 1.52 -15.73
N PHE A 357 -6.41 0.45 -15.76
CA PHE A 357 -5.13 0.44 -16.45
C PHE A 357 -5.28 0.77 -17.95
N LEU A 358 -6.22 0.12 -18.65
CA LEU A 358 -6.51 0.43 -20.07
C LEU A 358 -7.04 1.86 -20.27
N TYR A 359 -7.89 2.33 -19.37
CA TYR A 359 -8.43 3.69 -19.41
C TYR A 359 -7.33 4.77 -19.26
N ASP A 360 -6.24 4.44 -18.57
CA ASP A 360 -5.10 5.31 -18.38
C ASP A 360 -3.99 5.13 -19.43
N LEU A 361 -3.95 4.00 -20.15
CA LEU A 361 -3.02 3.73 -21.26
C LEU A 361 -3.35 4.53 -22.54
N THR A 362 -4.09 5.63 -22.42
CA THR A 362 -4.45 6.47 -23.55
C THR A 362 -3.31 7.42 -23.91
N GLU A 363 -3.02 7.57 -25.20
CA GLU A 363 -1.89 8.38 -25.69
C GLU A 363 -1.97 9.83 -25.18
N THR A 364 -3.17 10.40 -25.10
CA THR A 364 -3.41 11.78 -24.63
C THR A 364 -3.06 12.00 -23.16
N LYS A 365 -3.45 11.08 -22.27
CA LYS A 365 -3.09 11.15 -20.85
C LYS A 365 -1.60 10.89 -20.64
N TRP A 366 -1.06 9.92 -21.37
CA TRP A 366 0.32 9.52 -21.25
C TRP A 366 1.28 10.62 -21.70
N SER A 367 1.05 11.20 -22.89
CA SER A 367 1.86 12.30 -23.42
C SER A 367 1.87 13.53 -22.51
N ARG A 368 0.72 13.89 -21.92
CA ARG A 368 0.62 14.97 -20.93
C ARG A 368 1.45 14.67 -19.69
N LEU A 369 1.28 13.49 -19.09
CA LEU A 369 2.03 13.07 -17.90
C LEU A 369 3.54 13.10 -18.17
N MET A 370 3.97 12.59 -19.33
CA MET A 370 5.37 12.57 -19.75
C MET A 370 5.94 13.98 -19.96
N THR A 371 5.13 14.93 -20.45
CA THR A 371 5.53 16.33 -20.61
C THR A 371 5.73 17.00 -19.25
N GLU A 372 4.80 16.80 -18.31
CA GLU A 372 4.91 17.33 -16.94
C GLU A 372 6.15 16.80 -16.21
N ILE A 373 6.54 15.54 -16.46
CA ILE A 373 7.74 14.94 -15.89
C ILE A 373 9.01 15.44 -16.57
N ASN A 374 9.04 15.55 -17.92
CA ASN A 374 10.17 16.14 -18.66
C ASN A 374 10.49 17.57 -18.19
N ALA A 375 9.45 18.36 -17.92
CA ALA A 375 9.63 19.72 -17.42
C ALA A 375 10.31 19.77 -16.04
N LYS A 376 10.04 18.79 -15.18
CA LYS A 376 10.54 18.77 -13.79
C LYS A 376 11.82 17.96 -13.60
N TYR A 377 12.08 16.95 -14.43
CA TYR A 377 13.18 15.99 -14.24
C TYR A 377 13.96 15.81 -15.55
N LYS A 378 15.19 16.35 -15.61
CA LYS A 378 16.04 16.34 -16.81
C LYS A 378 16.57 14.95 -17.24
N LYS A 379 16.50 13.95 -16.36
CA LYS A 379 17.02 12.59 -16.59
C LYS A 379 16.03 11.54 -16.08
N PHE A 380 14.97 11.27 -16.83
CA PHE A 380 14.12 10.11 -16.58
C PHE A 380 14.12 9.17 -17.80
N ARG A 381 14.09 7.87 -17.53
CA ARG A 381 13.95 6.83 -18.57
C ARG A 381 12.47 6.73 -18.92
N LYS A 382 12.14 6.93 -20.20
CA LYS A 382 10.77 6.73 -20.68
C LYS A 382 10.41 5.24 -20.57
N PRO A 383 9.19 4.91 -20.15
CA PRO A 383 8.71 3.53 -20.20
C PRO A 383 8.59 3.08 -21.66
N ASP A 384 9.13 1.91 -21.98
CA ASP A 384 8.98 1.28 -23.29
C ASP A 384 7.64 0.53 -23.31
N PHE A 385 6.56 1.24 -23.64
CA PHE A 385 5.27 0.62 -23.97
C PHE A 385 5.19 0.47 -25.49
N GLU A 386 5.13 -0.77 -25.98
CA GLU A 386 5.09 -1.06 -27.42
C GLU A 386 3.76 -0.64 -28.08
N VAL A 387 2.66 -0.60 -27.32
CA VAL A 387 1.32 -0.31 -27.86
C VAL A 387 0.54 0.60 -26.90
N MET A 388 -0.13 1.63 -27.46
CA MET A 388 -0.97 2.60 -26.73
C MET A 388 -2.38 2.61 -27.28
N LEU A 389 -3.36 2.97 -26.44
CA LEU A 389 -4.74 3.14 -26.88
C LEU A 389 -4.95 4.53 -27.50
N THR A 390 -5.37 4.57 -28.77
CA THR A 390 -5.61 5.79 -29.55
C THR A 390 -7.09 6.05 -29.82
N ASN A 391 -7.94 5.06 -29.57
CA ASN A 391 -9.35 5.10 -29.92
C ASN A 391 -10.24 5.68 -28.81
N ASP A 392 -10.70 6.92 -28.99
CA ASP A 392 -11.55 7.63 -28.01
C ASP A 392 -12.94 6.97 -27.80
N SER A 393 -13.45 6.21 -28.77
CA SER A 393 -14.76 5.54 -28.62
C SER A 393 -14.73 4.35 -27.64
N VAL A 394 -13.56 3.73 -27.50
CA VAL A 394 -13.32 2.67 -26.52
C VAL A 394 -13.30 3.25 -25.10
N LYS A 395 -12.81 4.48 -24.96
CA LYS A 395 -12.65 5.17 -23.67
C LYS A 395 -13.98 5.38 -22.96
N SER A 396 -15.05 5.77 -23.67
CA SER A 396 -16.38 5.88 -23.07
C SER A 396 -16.90 4.53 -22.60
N SER A 397 -16.68 3.48 -23.39
CA SER A 397 -17.08 2.11 -23.06
C SER A 397 -16.34 1.56 -21.82
N LEU A 398 -15.05 1.87 -21.66
CA LEU A 398 -14.28 1.52 -20.45
C LEU A 398 -14.79 2.31 -19.22
N ALA A 399 -15.06 3.60 -19.38
CA ALA A 399 -15.58 4.45 -18.31
C ALA A 399 -16.97 3.99 -17.82
N GLU A 400 -17.82 3.49 -18.72
CA GLU A 400 -19.11 2.88 -18.37
C GLU A 400 -18.92 1.67 -17.43
N VAL A 401 -17.99 0.77 -17.75
CA VAL A 401 -17.71 -0.42 -16.92
C VAL A 401 -17.23 -0.02 -15.52
N LEU A 402 -16.30 0.94 -15.44
CA LEU A 402 -15.81 1.45 -14.15
C LEU A 402 -16.94 2.07 -13.33
N THR A 403 -17.75 2.92 -13.95
CA THR A 403 -18.89 3.58 -13.31
C THR A 403 -19.92 2.56 -12.82
N GLU A 404 -20.15 1.49 -13.58
CA GLU A 404 -21.09 0.44 -13.20
C GLU A 404 -20.62 -0.34 -11.96
N ILE A 405 -19.34 -0.69 -11.88
CA ILE A 405 -18.74 -1.35 -10.71
C ILE A 405 -18.81 -0.42 -9.49
N GLU A 406 -18.44 0.86 -9.66
CA GLU A 406 -18.49 1.85 -8.59
C GLU A 406 -19.89 2.05 -8.05
N ARG A 407 -20.88 2.23 -8.93
CA ARG A 407 -22.28 2.44 -8.53
C ARG A 407 -22.83 1.24 -7.77
N HIS A 408 -22.48 0.02 -8.18
CA HIS A 408 -22.88 -1.19 -7.47
C HIS A 408 -22.31 -1.23 -6.06
N TYR A 409 -20.98 -1.11 -5.90
CA TYR A 409 -20.35 -1.23 -4.58
C TYR A 409 -20.58 -0.01 -3.68
N ALA A 410 -20.87 1.16 -4.23
CA ALA A 410 -21.33 2.30 -3.44
C ALA A 410 -22.67 2.00 -2.74
N ALA A 411 -23.55 1.22 -3.35
CA ALA A 411 -24.84 0.82 -2.77
C ALA A 411 -24.73 -0.46 -1.93
N TYR A 412 -24.06 -1.49 -2.46
CA TYR A 412 -23.99 -2.82 -1.85
C TYR A 412 -22.98 -2.90 -0.69
N TYR A 413 -21.77 -2.36 -0.86
CA TYR A 413 -20.73 -2.43 0.17
C TYR A 413 -19.83 -1.17 0.19
N PRO A 414 -20.27 -0.07 0.83
CA PRO A 414 -19.58 1.23 0.81
C PRO A 414 -18.14 1.21 1.33
N GLY A 415 -17.81 0.23 2.21
CA GLY A 415 -16.45 0.05 2.72
C GLY A 415 -15.49 -0.37 1.62
N PHE A 416 -15.88 -1.37 0.83
CA PHE A 416 -15.09 -1.81 -0.31
C PHE A 416 -15.01 -0.75 -1.41
N HIS A 417 -16.10 0.00 -1.68
CA HIS A 417 -16.04 1.12 -2.62
C HIS A 417 -14.97 2.17 -2.24
N ARG A 418 -14.87 2.51 -0.94
CA ARG A 418 -13.83 3.42 -0.45
C ARG A 418 -12.43 2.86 -0.66
N VAL A 419 -12.22 1.57 -0.40
CA VAL A 419 -10.93 0.89 -0.62
C VAL A 419 -10.59 0.86 -2.12
N LEU A 420 -11.54 0.47 -2.97
CA LEU A 420 -11.42 0.40 -4.43
C LEU A 420 -10.90 1.74 -4.99
N LYS A 421 -11.59 2.85 -4.67
CA LYS A 421 -11.17 4.19 -5.07
C LYS A 421 -9.83 4.60 -4.48
N HIS A 422 -9.60 4.31 -3.20
CA HIS A 422 -8.34 4.69 -2.58
C HIS A 422 -7.14 4.00 -3.25
N VAL A 423 -7.23 2.70 -3.51
CA VAL A 423 -6.14 1.94 -4.13
C VAL A 423 -5.85 2.42 -5.54
N VAL A 424 -6.87 2.54 -6.39
CA VAL A 424 -6.67 2.89 -7.80
C VAL A 424 -6.44 4.39 -7.99
N ASP A 425 -7.31 5.25 -7.45
CA ASP A 425 -7.24 6.69 -7.71
C ASP A 425 -6.11 7.39 -6.93
N ASN A 426 -5.77 6.91 -5.73
CA ASN A 426 -4.73 7.55 -4.92
C ASN A 426 -3.41 6.79 -4.95
N THR A 427 -3.42 5.49 -4.65
CA THR A 427 -2.18 4.73 -4.47
C THR A 427 -1.49 4.46 -5.81
N GLU A 428 -2.20 3.89 -6.79
CA GLU A 428 -1.60 3.55 -8.09
C GLU A 428 -1.18 4.78 -8.89
N ILE A 429 -1.97 5.86 -8.91
CA ILE A 429 -1.60 7.12 -9.59
C ILE A 429 -0.31 7.68 -8.99
N ARG A 430 -0.23 7.78 -7.64
CA ARG A 430 0.96 8.28 -6.96
C ARG A 430 2.16 7.37 -7.16
N TRP A 431 1.95 6.06 -7.08
CA TRP A 431 3.00 5.07 -7.30
C TRP A 431 3.58 5.15 -8.71
N ARG A 432 2.73 5.25 -9.74
CA ARG A 432 3.15 5.47 -11.13
C ARG A 432 3.96 6.75 -11.27
N ALA A 433 3.50 7.85 -10.66
CA ALA A 433 4.22 9.12 -10.68
C ALA A 433 5.60 9.04 -9.99
N LEU A 434 5.70 8.32 -8.86
CA LEU A 434 6.97 8.07 -8.16
C LEU A 434 7.91 7.19 -8.98
N LYS A 435 7.39 6.10 -9.54
CA LYS A 435 8.15 5.23 -10.44
C LYS A 435 8.67 6.01 -11.64
N LEU A 436 7.85 6.90 -12.25
CA LEU A 436 8.25 7.77 -13.39
C LEU A 436 9.40 8.70 -13.04
N ARG A 437 9.52 9.06 -11.77
CA ARG A 437 10.65 9.82 -11.23
C ARG A 437 11.84 8.93 -10.88
N GLN A 438 11.81 7.64 -11.21
CA GLN A 438 12.79 6.62 -10.82
C GLN A 438 12.96 6.52 -9.31
N PHE A 439 11.89 6.80 -8.56
CA PHE A 439 11.95 6.95 -7.11
C PHE A 439 13.05 7.93 -6.67
N ASN A 440 13.37 8.96 -7.47
CA ASN A 440 14.18 10.09 -7.02
C ASN A 440 13.33 10.88 -6.02
N HIS A 441 13.52 10.59 -4.75
CA HIS A 441 13.05 11.36 -3.62
C HIS A 441 14.23 12.14 -3.04
N GLU A 442 13.94 13.21 -2.29
CA GLU A 442 14.97 13.84 -1.45
C GLU A 442 15.59 12.75 -0.56
N SER A 443 16.91 12.82 -0.35
CA SER A 443 17.63 11.76 0.38
C SER A 443 16.92 11.49 1.70
N LEU A 444 16.76 10.22 2.08
CA LEU A 444 16.21 9.88 3.40
C LEU A 444 17.02 10.52 4.53
N ALA A 445 18.31 10.82 4.31
CA ALA A 445 19.13 11.60 5.23
C ALA A 445 18.65 13.06 5.35
N ASP A 446 18.24 13.68 4.24
CA ASP A 446 17.70 15.05 4.21
C ASP A 446 16.32 15.09 4.91
N LEU A 447 15.49 14.07 4.69
CA LEU A 447 14.20 13.92 5.37
C LEU A 447 14.35 13.68 6.88
N ARG A 448 15.36 12.89 7.30
CA ARG A 448 15.72 12.71 8.71
C ARG A 448 16.21 14.02 9.33
N ALA A 449 17.09 14.75 8.65
CA ALA A 449 17.56 16.06 9.09
C ALA A 449 16.41 17.08 9.25
N LEU A 450 15.45 17.08 8.32
CA LEU A 450 14.23 17.91 8.41
C LEU A 450 13.33 17.51 9.60
N SER A 451 13.25 16.21 9.91
CA SER A 451 12.52 15.69 11.08
C SER A 451 13.19 16.11 12.38
N ASP A 452 14.51 16.00 12.45
CA ASP A 452 15.30 16.35 13.63
C ASP A 452 15.32 17.87 13.85
N ASP A 453 15.34 18.69 12.79
CA ASP A 453 15.19 20.14 12.91
C ASP A 453 13.80 20.54 13.42
N LYS A 454 12.74 19.81 13.02
CA LYS A 454 11.39 20.01 13.56
C LYS A 454 11.27 19.58 15.02
N LYS A 455 11.89 18.47 15.41
CA LYS A 455 11.98 18.05 16.82
C LYS A 455 12.71 19.08 17.65
N ARG A 456 13.88 19.54 17.18
CA ARG A 456 14.64 20.59 17.83
C ARG A 456 13.82 21.87 18.01
N LYS A 457 13.11 22.34 16.97
CA LYS A 457 12.23 23.52 17.06
C LYS A 457 11.05 23.32 18.01
N LEU A 458 10.53 22.10 18.11
CA LEU A 458 9.48 21.77 19.08
C LEU A 458 10.04 21.80 20.51
N ASP A 459 11.22 21.23 20.73
CA ASP A 459 11.88 21.23 22.04
C ASP A 459 12.26 22.66 22.46
N GLU A 460 12.75 23.49 21.53
CA GLU A 460 12.97 24.93 21.73
C GLU A 460 11.67 25.68 22.07
N HIS A 461 10.56 25.35 21.40
CA HIS A 461 9.25 25.93 21.70
C HIS A 461 8.70 25.49 23.06
N LEU A 462 8.96 24.25 23.48
CA LEU A 462 8.56 23.74 24.80
C LEU A 462 9.42 24.30 25.94
N ALA A 463 10.70 24.57 25.65
CA ALA A 463 11.64 25.17 26.60
C ALA A 463 11.44 26.69 26.76
N ALA A 464 10.83 27.36 25.77
CA ALA A 464 10.50 28.77 25.87
C ALA A 464 9.37 28.98 26.90
N GLU A 465 9.66 29.69 27.99
CA GLU A 465 8.63 30.12 28.95
C GLU A 465 7.62 31.02 28.22
N HIS A 466 6.43 30.48 27.98
CA HIS A 466 5.34 31.24 27.37
C HIS A 466 4.85 32.30 28.37
N ALA A 467 5.08 33.57 28.05
CA ALA A 467 4.49 34.69 28.77
C ALA A 467 2.97 34.46 28.92
N THR A 468 2.46 34.60 30.15
CA THR A 468 1.03 34.50 30.46
C THR A 468 0.25 35.40 29.49
N ARG A 469 -0.68 34.79 28.73
CA ARG A 469 -1.47 35.49 27.71
C ARG A 469 -2.07 36.77 28.29
N ALA A 470 -1.98 37.86 27.53
CA ALA A 470 -2.64 39.11 27.88
C ALA A 470 -4.14 38.90 28.12
N PHE A 471 -4.69 39.64 29.09
CA PHE A 471 -6.12 39.57 29.41
C PHE A 471 -6.97 39.89 28.17
N TYR A 472 -8.06 39.15 28.01
CA TYR A 472 -9.00 39.36 26.91
C TYR A 472 -9.58 40.78 26.94
N VAL A 473 -9.64 41.42 25.77
CA VAL A 473 -10.18 42.78 25.60
C VAL A 473 -11.65 42.89 26.04
N HIS A 474 -12.41 41.80 25.89
CA HIS A 474 -13.81 41.73 26.27
C HIS A 474 -13.96 41.05 27.64
N LYS A 475 -14.51 41.79 28.60
CA LYS A 475 -14.69 41.32 29.99
C LYS A 475 -15.48 40.01 30.10
N MET A 476 -16.45 39.79 29.20
CA MET A 476 -17.30 38.58 29.17
C MET A 476 -16.88 37.58 28.08
N GLY A 477 -15.64 37.65 27.60
CA GLY A 477 -15.07 36.73 26.60
C GLY A 477 -15.52 36.97 25.16
N THR A 478 -16.75 37.44 24.93
CA THR A 478 -17.24 37.81 23.59
C THR A 478 -17.76 39.26 23.54
N PRO A 479 -17.70 39.90 22.37
CA PRO A 479 -18.21 41.27 22.19
C PRO A 479 -19.70 41.36 22.47
N ARG A 480 -20.49 40.40 21.98
CA ARG A 480 -21.95 40.36 22.14
C ARG A 480 -22.38 40.28 23.60
N LEU A 481 -21.77 39.39 24.38
CA LEU A 481 -22.10 39.27 25.80
C LEU A 481 -21.68 40.52 26.58
N SER A 482 -20.53 41.10 26.26
CA SER A 482 -20.08 42.34 26.91
C SER A 482 -20.99 43.53 26.57
N GLN A 483 -21.56 43.56 25.37
CA GLN A 483 -22.49 44.60 24.93
C GLN A 483 -23.85 44.48 25.62
N ILE A 484 -24.41 43.26 25.69
CA ILE A 484 -25.70 43.02 26.37
C ILE A 484 -25.58 43.35 27.86
N TRP A 485 -24.47 42.96 28.49
CA TRP A 485 -24.22 43.25 29.90
C TRP A 485 -23.91 44.73 30.19
N GLY A 486 -23.56 45.49 29.15
CA GLY A 486 -23.34 46.93 29.21
C GLY A 486 -24.59 47.77 28.95
N ALA A 487 -25.74 47.15 28.67
CA ALA A 487 -26.99 47.87 28.51
C ALA A 487 -27.38 48.56 29.83
N GLN A 488 -27.57 49.87 29.78
CA GLN A 488 -28.06 50.63 30.93
C GLN A 488 -29.49 50.17 31.22
N THR A 489 -29.74 49.84 32.48
CA THR A 489 -31.06 49.40 32.94
C THR A 489 -31.35 50.14 34.24
N GLY A 490 -32.48 50.83 34.30
CA GLY A 490 -32.85 51.64 35.45
C GLY A 490 -34.28 52.15 35.32
N LEU A 491 -34.91 52.44 36.46
CA LEU A 491 -36.28 52.99 36.48
C LEU A 491 -36.38 54.32 35.72
N GLU A 492 -35.29 55.09 35.69
CA GLU A 492 -35.18 56.36 34.98
C GLU A 492 -35.33 56.20 33.46
N GLU A 493 -34.83 55.11 32.88
CA GLU A 493 -34.96 54.86 31.43
C GLU A 493 -36.37 54.42 31.02
N ILE A 494 -37.16 53.90 31.97
CA ILE A 494 -38.54 53.45 31.73
C ILE A 494 -39.53 54.62 31.81
N GLN A 495 -39.14 55.76 32.41
CA GLN A 495 -39.95 56.98 32.48
C GLN A 495 -39.99 57.76 31.16
N SER A 496 -40.23 57.07 30.03
CA SER A 496 -40.53 57.76 28.79
C SER A 496 -41.85 58.52 28.95
N LYS A 497 -41.79 59.84 28.72
CA LYS A 497 -42.97 60.74 28.75
C LYS A 497 -43.97 60.22 27.73
N LEU A 498 -45.10 59.68 28.20
CA LEU A 498 -46.24 59.41 27.34
C LEU A 498 -46.65 60.76 26.71
N ALA A 499 -46.64 60.83 25.38
CA ALA A 499 -47.06 62.03 24.66
C ALA A 499 -48.53 62.35 24.95
N ASP A 500 -48.89 63.63 24.89
CA ASP A 500 -50.24 64.09 25.21
C ASP A 500 -51.26 63.44 24.26
N PRO A 501 -52.24 62.68 24.78
CA PRO A 501 -53.22 61.99 23.94
C PRO A 501 -54.07 62.94 23.09
N GLU A 502 -54.25 64.21 23.47
CA GLU A 502 -54.99 65.18 22.64
C GLU A 502 -54.17 65.62 21.41
N GLU A 503 -52.86 65.86 21.58
CA GLU A 503 -51.95 66.23 20.49
C GLU A 503 -51.81 65.08 19.47
N ILE A 504 -51.74 63.84 19.95
CA ILE A 504 -51.70 62.64 19.10
C ILE A 504 -53.02 62.49 18.32
N LEU A 505 -54.16 62.84 18.94
CA LEU A 505 -55.46 62.73 18.29
C LEU A 505 -55.60 63.73 17.14
N ASP A 506 -55.17 64.97 17.34
CA ASP A 506 -55.23 65.99 16.29
C ASP A 506 -54.27 65.67 15.14
N ASN A 507 -53.07 65.14 15.43
CA ASN A 507 -52.18 64.62 14.39
C ASN A 507 -52.83 63.51 13.54
N TYR A 508 -53.60 62.59 14.15
CA TYR A 508 -54.33 61.58 13.37
C TYR A 508 -55.47 62.15 12.54
N LYS A 509 -56.14 63.22 12.98
CA LYS A 509 -57.17 63.91 12.18
C LYS A 509 -56.56 64.63 10.99
N ASP A 510 -55.43 65.29 11.18
CA ASP A 510 -54.70 65.99 10.12
C ASP A 510 -54.18 65.00 9.08
N GLU A 511 -53.55 63.90 9.51
CA GLU A 511 -53.11 62.85 8.59
C GLU A 511 -54.27 62.20 7.83
N LEU A 512 -55.43 62.00 8.48
CA LEU A 512 -56.64 61.51 7.81
C LEU A 512 -57.15 62.50 6.76
N TYR A 513 -57.17 63.80 7.06
CA TYR A 513 -57.59 64.83 6.11
C TYR A 513 -56.73 64.83 4.83
N PHE A 514 -55.41 64.70 4.97
CA PHE A 514 -54.51 64.60 3.81
C PHE A 514 -54.70 63.29 3.03
N VAL A 515 -54.94 62.17 3.73
CA VAL A 515 -55.17 60.86 3.08
C VAL A 515 -56.51 60.85 2.33
N GLU A 516 -57.58 61.42 2.90
CA GLU A 516 -58.90 61.56 2.25
C GLU A 516 -58.85 62.48 1.03
N GLY A 517 -58.14 63.62 1.12
CA GLY A 517 -57.94 64.51 -0.02
C GLY A 517 -57.21 63.85 -1.19
N ASN A 518 -56.21 63.01 -0.90
CA ASN A 518 -55.46 62.27 -1.92
C ASN A 518 -56.26 61.10 -2.52
N LEU A 519 -57.12 60.45 -1.72
CA LEU A 519 -58.05 59.41 -2.19
C LEU A 519 -59.13 59.96 -3.13
N ALA A 520 -59.59 61.20 -2.91
CA ALA A 520 -60.53 61.87 -3.81
C ALA A 520 -59.93 62.17 -5.20
N SER A 521 -58.60 62.28 -5.30
CA SER A 521 -57.90 62.47 -6.58
C SER A 521 -57.52 61.16 -7.30
N ASP A 522 -57.48 60.03 -6.59
CA ASP A 522 -57.08 58.74 -7.16
C ASP A 522 -57.76 57.56 -6.41
N GLU A 523 -59.03 57.30 -6.76
CA GLU A 523 -59.94 56.40 -6.01
C GLU A 523 -59.51 54.92 -6.01
N ASN A 524 -58.53 54.52 -6.84
CA ASN A 524 -58.06 53.14 -6.97
C ASN A 524 -56.73 52.83 -6.25
N ASN A 525 -56.18 53.76 -5.46
CA ASN A 525 -54.94 53.52 -4.73
C ASN A 525 -55.14 52.67 -3.46
N GLN A 526 -54.64 51.43 -3.47
CA GLN A 526 -54.84 50.45 -2.40
C GLN A 526 -54.02 50.74 -1.13
N GLU A 527 -52.81 51.30 -1.25
CA GLU A 527 -51.97 51.66 -0.10
C GLU A 527 -52.57 52.81 0.71
N LEU A 528 -53.21 53.77 0.05
CA LEU A 528 -53.90 54.87 0.72
C LEU A 528 -55.14 54.40 1.48
N LYS A 529 -55.86 53.39 0.97
CA LYS A 529 -56.99 52.77 1.67
C LYS A 529 -56.54 52.05 2.94
N GLU A 530 -55.47 51.25 2.88
CA GLU A 530 -54.91 50.58 4.06
C GLU A 530 -54.39 51.59 5.10
N LYS A 531 -53.76 52.68 4.65
CA LYS A 531 -53.32 53.76 5.54
C LYS A 531 -54.49 54.49 6.19
N GLN A 532 -55.57 54.76 5.44
CA GLN A 532 -56.79 55.35 5.96
C GLN A 532 -57.43 54.45 7.03
N GLU A 533 -57.56 53.15 6.77
CA GLU A 533 -58.11 52.19 7.74
C GLU A 533 -57.28 52.13 9.03
N LEU A 534 -55.94 52.08 8.90
CA LEU A 534 -55.04 52.06 10.06
C LEU A 534 -55.12 53.34 10.89
N LEU A 535 -55.15 54.51 10.24
CA LEU A 535 -55.27 55.81 10.92
C LEU A 535 -56.64 55.98 11.56
N THR A 536 -57.70 55.55 10.88
CA THR A 536 -59.06 55.56 11.43
C THR A 536 -59.16 54.66 12.66
N TRP A 537 -58.54 53.48 12.63
CA TRP A 537 -58.47 52.58 13.78
C TRP A 537 -57.68 53.17 14.95
N LYS A 538 -56.51 53.77 14.68
CA LYS A 538 -55.70 54.45 15.71
C LYS A 538 -56.43 55.64 16.34
N LYS A 539 -57.09 56.47 15.51
CA LYS A 539 -57.94 57.58 15.95
C LYS A 539 -59.07 57.06 16.86
N GLN A 540 -59.84 56.07 16.42
CA GLN A 540 -60.95 55.50 17.21
C GLN A 540 -60.48 54.91 18.55
N ARG A 541 -59.32 54.24 18.59
CA ARG A 541 -58.72 53.72 19.83
C ARG A 541 -58.40 54.84 20.82
N LEU A 542 -57.88 55.96 20.32
CA LEU A 542 -57.50 57.10 21.12
C LEU A 542 -58.72 57.93 21.56
N GLU A 543 -59.68 58.17 20.67
CA GLU A 543 -60.96 58.83 20.99
C GLU A 543 -61.76 58.06 22.03
N ARG A 544 -61.73 56.72 21.97
CA ARG A 544 -62.33 55.88 23.02
C ARG A 544 -61.64 56.09 24.36
N GLY A 545 -60.31 56.23 24.39
CA GLY A 545 -59.52 56.51 25.60
C GLY A 545 -59.79 57.90 26.18
N LEU A 546 -60.12 58.89 25.34
CA LEU A 546 -60.44 60.27 25.71
C LEU A 546 -61.94 60.51 26.00
N GLY A 547 -62.79 59.48 25.93
CA GLY A 547 -64.23 59.61 26.23
C GLY A 547 -65.09 60.17 25.08
N GLY A 548 -64.57 60.21 23.85
CA GLY A 548 -65.29 60.71 22.66
C GLY A 548 -66.54 59.92 22.29
N TRP A 549 -66.71 58.70 22.82
CA TRP A 549 -67.90 57.84 22.63
C TRP A 549 -69.16 58.40 23.31
N VAL A 550 -69.05 59.44 24.12
CA VAL A 550 -70.19 60.17 24.72
C VAL A 550 -70.71 61.28 23.80
N LYS A 551 -69.97 61.63 22.73
CA LYS A 551 -70.32 62.68 21.75
C LYS A 551 -70.86 62.15 20.41
N LEU A 552 -70.97 60.82 20.26
CA LEU A 552 -71.64 60.10 19.16
C LEU A 552 -73.07 59.76 19.59
#